data_AF-A0A8T8HZM4-F1
#
_entry.id   AF-A0A8T8HZM4-F1
#
_cell.length_a   1.000
_cell.length_b   1.000
_cell.length_c   1.000
_cell.angle_alpha   90.00
_cell.angle_beta   90.00
_cell.angle_gamma   90.00
#
_symmetry.space_group_name_H-M   'P 1'
#
loop_
_entity.id
_entity.type
_entity.pdbx_description
1 polymer ?
#
loop_
_entity_poly.entity_id
_entity_poly.type
_entity_poly.pdbx_seq_one_letter_code
_entity_poly.pdbx_strand_id
1 'polypeptide(L)' 'MDTDEAVAVLSDPTSAPDARYQAHADLVAAAAGGDAAAGAALEWLRWNRSGRTACDTP' A
#
# COMPACT_ATOMS: atom_id res chain seq x y z
N MET A 1 3.68 -12.26 -3.01
CA MET A 1 3.98 -11.40 -1.85
C MET A 1 2.77 -11.40 -0.96
N ASP A 2 2.93 -11.40 0.36
CA ASP A 2 1.79 -11.13 1.25
C ASP A 2 1.58 -9.61 1.42
N THR A 3 0.47 -9.22 2.04
CA THR A 3 0.08 -7.82 2.19
C THR A 3 1.11 -7.01 2.98
N ASP A 4 1.70 -7.59 4.03
CA ASP A 4 2.65 -6.89 4.91
C ASP A 4 3.99 -6.65 4.21
N GLU A 5 4.49 -7.65 3.48
CA GLU A 5 5.71 -7.54 2.68
C GLU A 5 5.55 -6.47 1.58
N ALA A 6 4.41 -6.44 0.90
CA ALA A 6 4.13 -5.45 -0.12
C ALA A 6 3.99 -4.02 0.45
N VAL A 7 3.39 -3.87 1.63
CA VAL A 7 3.35 -2.58 2.34
C VAL A 7 4.74 -2.11 2.73
N ALA A 8 5.62 -3.02 3.18
CA ALA A 8 7.00 -2.68 3.52
C ALA A 8 7.77 -2.16 2.30
N VAL A 9 7.69 -2.86 1.15
CA VAL A 9 8.32 -2.43 -0.12
C VAL A 9 7.76 -1.07 -0.59
N LEU A 10 6.46 -0.85 -0.42
CA LEU A 10 5.79 0.39 -0.85
C LEU A 10 6.03 1.59 0.08
N SER A 11 6.47 1.33 1.30
CA SER A 11 6.78 2.36 2.32
C SER A 11 8.27 2.73 2.33
N ASP A 12 9.13 1.87 1.81
CA ASP A 12 10.56 2.12 1.68
C ASP A 12 10.88 2.96 0.43
N PRO A 13 11.42 4.19 0.58
CA PRO A 13 11.78 5.03 -0.55
C PRO A 13 12.99 4.52 -1.33
N THR A 14 13.79 3.62 -0.74
CA THR A 14 15.01 3.06 -1.36
C THR A 14 14.72 1.84 -2.24
N SER A 15 13.53 1.27 -2.12
CA SER A 15 13.10 0.12 -2.92
C SER A 15 13.11 0.43 -4.42
N ALA A 16 13.58 -0.55 -5.21
CA ALA A 16 13.67 -0.43 -6.65
C ALA A 16 12.29 -0.13 -7.28
N PRO A 17 12.21 0.67 -8.36
CA PRO A 17 10.94 0.98 -9.02
C PRO A 17 10.14 -0.26 -9.43
N ASP A 18 10.81 -1.28 -9.96
CA ASP A 18 10.16 -2.52 -10.41
C ASP A 18 9.56 -3.31 -9.23
N ALA A 19 10.28 -3.35 -8.09
CA ALA A 19 9.78 -3.99 -6.89
C ALA A 19 8.54 -3.27 -6.34
N ARG A 20 8.56 -1.93 -6.34
CA ARG A 20 7.40 -1.11 -5.94
C ARG A 20 6.22 -1.31 -6.89
N TYR A 21 6.48 -1.39 -8.19
CA TYR A 21 5.43 -1.68 -9.18
C TYR A 21 4.79 -3.05 -8.92
N GLN A 22 5.61 -4.09 -8.77
CA GLN A 22 5.12 -5.45 -8.53
C GLN A 22 4.35 -5.55 -7.21
N ALA A 23 4.87 -4.97 -6.12
CA ALA A 23 4.19 -4.96 -4.83
C ALA A 23 2.82 -4.27 -4.90
N HIS A 24 2.71 -3.16 -5.64
CA HIS A 24 1.42 -2.49 -5.86
C HIS A 24 0.47 -3.35 -6.70
N ALA A 25 0.95 -3.99 -7.76
CA ALA A 25 0.14 -4.86 -8.61
C ALA A 25 -0.42 -6.06 -7.81
N ASP A 26 0.42 -6.70 -6.99
CA ASP A 26 0.04 -7.81 -6.12
C ASP A 26 -1.05 -7.39 -5.11
N LEU A 27 -0.89 -6.22 -4.46
CA LEU A 27 -1.89 -5.69 -3.51
C LEU A 27 -3.24 -5.41 -4.19
N VAL A 28 -3.21 -4.80 -5.38
CA VAL A 28 -4.43 -4.49 -6.15
C VAL A 28 -5.14 -5.77 -6.57
N ALA A 29 -4.39 -6.79 -7.02
CA ALA A 29 -4.96 -8.07 -7.38
C ALA A 29 -5.61 -8.78 -6.17
N ALA A 30 -4.96 -8.76 -5.01
CA ALA A 30 -5.50 -9.33 -3.78
C ALA A 30 -6.78 -8.61 -3.33
N ALA A 31 -6.80 -7.27 -3.35
CA ALA A 31 -7.98 -6.48 -3.02
C ALA A 31 -9.14 -6.75 -4.00
N ALA A 32 -8.86 -6.84 -5.30
CA ALA A 32 -9.85 -7.22 -6.31
C ALA A 32 -10.37 -8.66 -6.13
N GLY A 33 -9.55 -9.54 -5.57
CA GLY A 33 -9.92 -10.90 -5.15
C GLY A 33 -10.76 -10.98 -3.86
N GLY A 34 -11.05 -9.84 -3.22
CA GLY A 34 -11.85 -9.76 -2.00
C GLY A 34 -11.06 -9.78 -0.69
N ASP A 35 -9.73 -9.65 -0.75
CA ASP A 35 -8.92 -9.51 0.46
C ASP A 35 -9.13 -8.13 1.09
N ALA A 36 -9.84 -8.11 2.22
CA ALA A 36 -10.12 -6.89 2.98
C ALA A 36 -8.85 -6.24 3.57
N ALA A 37 -7.84 -7.04 3.93
CA ALA A 37 -6.57 -6.51 4.46
C ALA A 37 -5.78 -5.81 3.35
N ALA A 38 -5.74 -6.38 2.15
CA ALA A 38 -5.12 -5.74 0.98
C ALA A 38 -5.84 -4.42 0.61
N GLY A 39 -7.18 -4.39 0.67
CA GLY A 39 -7.97 -3.18 0.48
C GLY A 39 -7.64 -2.09 1.51
N ALA A 40 -7.61 -2.45 2.80
CA ALA A 40 -7.25 -1.53 3.88
C ALA A 40 -5.81 -0.99 3.73
N ALA A 41 -4.87 -1.85 3.31
CA ALA A 41 -3.49 -1.46 3.07
C ALA A 41 -3.35 -0.43 1.94
N LEU A 42 -4.11 -0.57 0.84
CA LEU A 42 -4.12 0.43 -0.25
C LEU A 42 -4.64 1.79 0.24
N GLU A 43 -5.70 1.80 1.04
CA GLU A 43 -6.25 3.04 1.61
C GLU A 43 -5.27 3.71 2.57
N TRP A 44 -4.64 2.93 3.45
CA TRP A 44 -3.61 3.44 4.34
C TRP A 44 -2.41 4.02 3.57
N LEU A 45 -1.92 3.33 2.53
CA LEU A 45 -0.82 3.82 1.70
C LEU A 45 -1.15 5.15 1.00
N ARG A 46 -2.39 5.31 0.53
CA ARG A 46 -2.88 6.57 -0.03
C ARG A 46 -2.91 7.68 1.01
N TRP A 47 -3.42 7.39 2.20
CA TRP A 47 -3.47 8.34 3.31
C TRP A 47 -2.05 8.75 3.75
N ASN A 48 -1.15 7.79 3.98
CA ASN A 48 0.21 8.04 4.44
C ASN A 48 1.00 8.93 3.46
N ARG A 49 0.80 8.73 2.15
CA ARG A 49 1.45 9.56 1.11
C ARG A 49 0.79 10.92 0.89
N SER A 50 -0.41 11.15 1.42
CA SER A 50 -1.14 12.40 1.19
C SER A 50 -0.57 13.59 1.97
N GLY A 51 0.36 13.37 2.90
CA GLY A 51 0.88 14.39 3.80
C GLY A 51 -0.12 14.85 4.86
N ARG A 52 -1.31 14.23 4.91
CA ARG A 52 -2.32 14.46 5.95
C ARG A 52 -1.84 13.88 7.27
N THR A 53 -2.10 14.63 8.33
CA THR A 53 -1.92 14.19 9.71
C THR A 53 -3.24 13.70 10.29
N ALA A 54 -3.18 12.99 11.42
CA ALA A 54 -4.39 12.58 12.14
C ALA A 54 -5.28 13.78 12.55
N CYS A 55 -4.69 14.97 12.64
CA CYS A 55 -5.38 16.22 12.96
C CYS A 55 -6.09 16.85 11.76
N ASP A 56 -5.79 16.42 10.52
CA ASP A 56 -6.42 16.94 9.29
C ASP A 56 -7.71 16.20 8.93
N THR A 57 -8.26 15.45 9.88
CA THR A 57 -9.54 14.76 9.73
C THR A 57 -10.68 15.78 9.82
N PRO A 58 -11.65 15.80 8.87
CA PRO A 58 -12.79 16.72 8.91
C PRO A 58 -13.74 16.46 10.08
#